data_AF-A0A971ACN2-F1
#
_entry.id   AF-A0A971ACN2-F1
#
_cell.length_a   1.000
_cell.length_b   1.000
_cell.length_c   1.000
_cell.angle_alpha   90.00
_cell.angle_beta   90.00
_cell.angle_gamma   90.00
#
_symmetry.space_group_name_H-M   'P 1'
#
loop_
_entity.id
_entity.type
_entity.pdbx_description
1 polymer ?
#
loop_
_entity_poly.entity_id
_entity_poly.type
_entity_poly.pdbx_seq_one_letter_code
_entity_poly.pdbx_strand_id
1 'polypeptide(L)'
;MTSIRNKSRWLGLLCLLAASPTWAAGPSRQYMDGYLVVHLEGSPEELGRQQGALLGRLARRMLGDLMQGEAPTPEARARLLAGTRVMERYQPPEYRAELKVLASA
;
A
#
# COMPACT_ATOMS: atom_id res chain seq x y z
N MET A 1 17.49 -39.73 -52.71
CA MET A 1 18.01 -38.53 -52.04
C MET A 1 16.83 -37.58 -51.84
N THR A 2 16.17 -37.64 -50.66
CA THR A 2 16.29 -36.65 -49.55
C THR A 2 15.97 -35.21 -49.99
N SER A 3 15.20 -34.36 -49.31
CA SER A 3 14.35 -34.42 -48.12
C SER A 3 13.84 -32.99 -47.85
N ILE A 4 12.70 -32.84 -47.16
CA ILE A 4 12.33 -31.73 -46.25
C ILE A 4 11.83 -30.38 -46.85
N ARG A 5 10.49 -30.29 -46.95
CA ARG A 5 9.59 -29.33 -46.26
C ARG A 5 10.24 -28.06 -45.66
N ASN A 6 9.99 -26.90 -46.26
CA ASN A 6 10.26 -25.62 -45.61
C ASN A 6 9.05 -25.16 -44.77
N LYS A 7 9.19 -25.33 -43.45
CA LYS A 7 8.24 -24.93 -42.41
C LYS A 7 8.55 -23.47 -42.03
N SER A 8 7.77 -22.51 -42.52
CA SER A 8 7.95 -21.09 -42.16
C SER A 8 6.62 -20.40 -41.87
N ARG A 9 5.76 -21.01 -41.02
CA ARG A 9 4.48 -20.42 -40.60
C ARG A 9 4.27 -20.35 -39.08
N TRP A 10 5.32 -20.42 -38.26
CA TRP A 10 5.18 -20.54 -36.80
C TRP A 10 6.08 -19.61 -35.96
N LEU A 11 6.44 -18.42 -36.46
CA LEU A 11 7.24 -17.44 -35.70
C LEU A 11 6.55 -16.08 -35.53
N GLY A 12 5.22 -16.03 -35.62
CA GLY A 12 4.42 -14.83 -35.39
C GLY A 12 3.51 -14.89 -34.16
N LEU A 13 3.65 -15.90 -33.29
CA LEU A 13 2.72 -16.16 -32.17
C LEU A 13 3.38 -16.07 -30.79
N LEU A 14 4.51 -15.36 -30.65
CA LEU A 14 5.30 -15.32 -29.41
C LEU A 14 5.61 -13.93 -28.85
N CYS A 15 4.91 -12.88 -29.33
CA CYS A 15 5.06 -11.51 -28.81
C CYS A 15 3.76 -10.89 -28.26
N LEU A 16 2.75 -11.72 -27.97
CA LEU A 16 1.49 -11.27 -27.36
C LEU A 16 1.23 -11.94 -25.99
N LEU A 17 2.30 -12.32 -25.29
CA LEU A 17 2.29 -12.24 -23.83
C LEU A 17 2.47 -10.75 -23.48
N ALA A 18 1.40 -9.99 -23.70
CA ALA A 18 1.22 -8.75 -22.98
C ALA A 18 1.45 -9.11 -21.52
N ALA A 19 2.51 -8.57 -20.94
CA ALA A 19 2.70 -8.52 -19.51
C ALA A 19 1.56 -7.66 -18.96
N SER A 20 0.35 -8.24 -18.90
CA SER A 20 -0.70 -7.73 -18.06
C SER A 20 -0.06 -7.68 -16.69
N PRO A 21 0.08 -6.49 -16.07
CA PRO A 21 0.49 -6.46 -14.68
C PRO A 21 -0.51 -7.35 -13.96
N THR A 22 -0.04 -8.48 -13.43
CA THR A 22 -0.80 -9.24 -12.44
C THR A 22 -0.78 -8.36 -11.22
N TRP A 23 -1.66 -7.35 -11.20
CA TRP A 23 -2.12 -6.77 -9.95
C TRP A 23 -2.56 -7.97 -9.15
N ALA A 24 -1.79 -8.30 -8.11
CA ALA A 24 -2.02 -9.50 -7.33
C ALA A 24 -3.50 -9.50 -6.94
N ALA A 25 -4.22 -10.58 -7.20
CA ALA A 25 -5.59 -10.70 -6.74
C ALA A 25 -5.57 -10.59 -5.21
N GLY A 26 -6.03 -9.46 -4.69
CA GLY A 26 -6.03 -9.15 -3.27
C GLY A 26 -5.06 -8.05 -2.81
N PRO A 27 -5.04 -7.81 -1.48
CA PRO A 27 -4.17 -6.83 -0.86
C PRO A 27 -2.70 -7.22 -1.02
N SER A 28 -1.87 -6.30 -1.47
CA SER A 28 -0.45 -6.60 -1.73
C SER A 28 0.46 -5.41 -1.55
N ARG A 29 1.76 -5.70 -1.40
CA ARG A 29 2.83 -4.70 -1.27
C ARG A 29 3.98 -5.08 -2.18
N GLN A 30 4.36 -4.19 -3.08
CA GLN A 30 5.38 -4.43 -4.11
C GLN A 30 6.31 -3.21 -4.23
N TYR A 31 7.57 -3.44 -4.57
CA TYR A 31 8.50 -2.36 -4.94
C TYR A 31 8.56 -2.26 -6.46
N MET A 32 8.27 -1.08 -7.00
CA MET A 32 8.25 -0.79 -8.43
C MET A 32 8.93 0.55 -8.68
N ASP A 33 9.99 0.58 -9.49
CA ASP A 33 10.71 1.79 -9.87
C ASP A 33 11.13 2.69 -8.68
N GLY A 34 11.53 2.06 -7.58
CA GLY A 34 11.92 2.76 -6.34
C GLY A 34 10.76 3.18 -5.43
N TYR A 35 9.51 2.94 -5.84
CA TYR A 35 8.33 3.21 -5.03
C TYR A 35 7.82 1.94 -4.35
N LEU A 36 7.40 2.10 -3.10
CA LEU A 36 6.62 1.08 -2.40
C LEU A 36 5.15 1.26 -2.78
N VAL A 37 4.64 0.38 -3.63
CA VAL A 37 3.24 0.37 -4.05
C VAL A 37 2.46 -0.58 -3.15
N VAL A 38 1.32 -0.12 -2.63
CA VAL A 38 0.39 -0.93 -1.84
C VAL A 38 -0.96 -0.95 -2.52
N HIS A 39 -1.43 -2.16 -2.82
CA HIS A 39 -2.77 -2.39 -3.32
C HIS A 39 -3.66 -2.80 -2.16
N LEU A 40 -4.81 -2.12 -2.03
CA LEU A 40 -5.79 -2.32 -0.98
C LEU A 40 -7.17 -2.37 -1.63
N GLU A 41 -8.08 -3.12 -1.05
CA GLU A 41 -9.44 -3.25 -1.57
C GLU A 41 -10.46 -3.53 -0.46
N GLY A 42 -11.71 -3.14 -0.71
CA GLY A 42 -12.83 -3.37 0.20
C GLY A 42 -13.31 -2.13 0.95
N SER A 43 -14.02 -2.37 2.04
CA SER A 43 -14.56 -1.37 2.96
C SER A 43 -13.44 -0.60 3.69
N PRO A 44 -13.71 0.62 4.20
CA PRO A 44 -12.71 1.39 4.96
C PRO A 44 -12.06 0.59 6.11
N GLU A 45 -12.82 -0.22 6.83
CA GLU A 45 -12.30 -1.09 7.88
C GLU A 45 -11.38 -2.19 7.34
N GLU A 46 -11.68 -2.74 6.15
CA GLU A 46 -10.80 -3.69 5.47
C GLU A 46 -9.51 -3.02 5.00
N LEU A 47 -9.59 -1.82 4.44
CA LEU A 47 -8.42 -1.02 4.07
C LEU A 47 -7.51 -0.81 5.30
N GLY A 48 -8.08 -0.40 6.43
CA GLY A 48 -7.32 -0.18 7.67
C GLY A 48 -6.64 -1.45 8.19
N ARG A 49 -7.33 -2.60 8.15
CA ARG A 49 -6.73 -3.90 8.51
C ARG A 49 -5.58 -4.28 7.58
N GLN A 50 -5.78 -4.14 6.28
CA GLN A 50 -4.80 -4.48 5.25
C GLN A 50 -3.56 -3.59 5.34
N GLN A 51 -3.76 -2.27 5.52
CA GLN A 51 -2.68 -1.32 5.77
C GLN A 51 -1.89 -1.68 7.03
N GLY A 52 -2.56 -1.99 8.13
CA GLY A 52 -1.90 -2.41 9.36
C GLY A 52 -1.04 -3.66 9.16
N ALA A 53 -1.60 -4.67 8.49
CA ALA A 53 -0.89 -5.92 8.18
C ALA A 53 0.32 -5.71 7.25
N LEU A 54 0.19 -4.88 6.21
CA LEU A 54 1.22 -4.69 5.18
C LEU A 54 2.28 -3.64 5.57
N LEU A 55 1.88 -2.58 6.28
CA LEU A 55 2.67 -1.38 6.53
C LEU A 55 2.83 -1.02 8.01
N GLY A 56 2.12 -1.65 8.95
CA GLY A 56 2.06 -1.21 10.35
C GLY A 56 3.43 -1.03 11.01
N ARG A 57 4.39 -1.92 10.73
CA ARG A 57 5.78 -1.77 11.22
C ARG A 57 6.49 -0.52 10.66
N LEU A 58 6.30 -0.23 9.37
CA LEU A 58 6.88 0.95 8.73
C LEU A 58 6.23 2.22 9.27
N ALA A 59 4.90 2.24 9.36
CA ALA A 59 4.14 3.37 9.91
C ALA A 59 4.54 3.69 11.36
N ARG A 60 4.67 2.67 12.21
CA ARG A 60 5.14 2.86 13.61
C ARG A 60 6.54 3.46 13.69
N ARG A 61 7.45 3.03 12.82
CA ARG A 61 8.82 3.59 12.75
C ARG A 61 8.79 5.05 12.32
N MET A 62 8.12 5.35 11.21
CA MET A 62 8.01 6.72 10.68
C MET A 62 7.36 7.66 11.68
N LEU A 63 6.29 7.22 12.37
CA LEU A 63 5.67 7.99 13.45
C LEU A 63 6.62 8.18 14.63
N GLY A 64 7.40 7.16 14.98
CA GLY A 64 8.45 7.27 16.01
C GLY A 64 9.47 8.35 15.67
N ASP A 65 10.00 8.32 14.45
CA ASP A 65 11.01 9.26 13.97
C ASP A 65 10.45 10.68 13.89
N LEU A 66 9.24 10.85 13.34
CA LEU A 66 8.55 12.14 13.28
C LEU A 66 8.34 12.72 14.68
N MET A 67 7.88 11.90 15.63
CA MET A 67 7.60 12.37 16.99
C MET A 67 8.87 12.73 17.75
N GLN A 68 10.01 12.10 17.48
CA GLN A 68 11.29 12.51 18.08
C GLN A 68 11.70 13.92 17.62
N GLY A 69 11.42 14.29 16.37
CA GLY A 69 11.72 15.63 15.86
C GLY A 69 10.71 16.70 16.30
N GLU A 70 9.42 16.41 16.16
CA GLU A 70 8.35 17.39 16.33
C GLU A 70 7.81 17.49 17.77
N ALA A 71 7.89 16.40 18.54
CA ALA A 71 7.29 16.29 19.86
C ALA A 71 8.16 15.46 20.83
N PRO A 72 9.41 15.89 21.10
CA PRO A 72 10.40 15.10 21.84
C PRO A 72 10.03 14.90 23.32
N THR A 73 9.22 15.79 23.90
CA THR A 73 8.78 15.70 25.31
C THR A 73 7.35 15.21 25.44
N PRO A 74 6.96 14.60 26.58
CA PRO A 74 5.59 14.22 26.86
C PRO A 74 4.59 15.38 26.71
N GLU A 75 4.96 16.59 27.11
CA GLU A 75 4.12 17.79 27.05
C GLU A 75 3.93 18.26 25.60
N ALA A 76 5.00 18.25 24.80
CA ALA A 76 4.93 18.57 23.38
C ALA A 76 4.05 17.56 22.63
N ARG A 77 4.20 16.27 22.95
CA ARG A 77 3.35 15.19 22.42
C ARG A 77 1.89 15.37 22.81
N ALA A 78 1.60 15.69 24.07
CA ALA A 78 0.24 15.94 24.54
C ALA A 78 -0.41 17.12 23.80
N ARG A 79 0.34 18.20 23.58
CA ARG A 79 -0.12 19.37 22.82
C ARG A 79 -0.41 19.02 21.35
N LEU A 80 0.49 18.28 20.70
CA LEU A 80 0.32 17.85 19.32
C LEU A 80 -0.92 16.95 19.17
N LEU A 81 -1.10 15.97 20.06
CA LEU A 81 -2.28 15.10 20.07
C LEU A 81 -3.59 15.86 20.37
N ALA A 82 -3.54 16.89 21.22
CA ALA A 82 -4.71 17.73 21.46
C ALA A 82 -5.14 18.48 20.19
N GLY A 83 -4.18 18.97 19.40
CA GLY A 83 -4.45 19.61 18.11
C GLY A 83 -5.06 18.64 17.09
N THR A 84 -4.53 17.42 16.98
CA THR A 84 -5.03 16.43 16.01
C THR A 84 -6.45 15.96 16.33
N ARG A 85 -6.83 15.85 17.60
CA ARG A 85 -8.21 15.52 18.01
C ARG A 85 -9.24 16.53 17.51
N VAL A 86 -8.89 17.81 17.46
CA VAL A 86 -9.79 18.85 16.92
C VAL A 86 -10.05 18.65 15.43
N MET A 87 -9.07 18.09 14.71
CA MET A 87 -9.16 17.85 13.26
C MET A 87 -10.04 16.66 12.90
N GLU A 88 -10.25 15.71 13.82
CA GLU A 88 -11.02 14.48 13.55
C GLU A 88 -12.42 14.78 13.00
N ARG A 89 -13.14 15.78 13.56
CA ARG A 89 -14.51 16.12 13.11
C ARG A 89 -14.60 16.64 11.67
N TYR A 90 -13.49 17.06 11.10
CA TYR A 90 -13.42 17.56 9.72
C TYR A 90 -13.01 16.48 8.73
N GLN A 91 -12.65 15.28 9.21
CA GLN A 91 -12.33 14.15 8.35
C GLN A 91 -13.61 13.43 7.89
N PRO A 92 -13.66 12.99 6.62
CA PRO A 92 -14.73 12.12 6.15
C PRO A 92 -14.95 10.90 7.06
N PRO A 93 -16.20 10.45 7.27
CA PRO A 93 -16.50 9.29 8.13
C PRO A 93 -15.71 8.03 7.74
N GLU A 94 -15.50 7.81 6.45
CA GLU A 94 -14.82 6.64 5.89
C GLU A 94 -13.35 6.62 6.33
N TYR A 95 -12.68 7.77 6.29
CA TYR A 95 -11.27 7.88 6.69
C TYR A 95 -11.11 7.65 8.19
N ARG A 96 -12.07 8.14 8.99
CA ARG A 96 -12.06 7.88 10.43
C ARG A 96 -12.24 6.39 10.75
N ALA A 97 -13.11 5.70 10.01
CA ALA A 97 -13.31 4.26 10.17
C ALA A 97 -12.03 3.48 9.82
N GLU A 98 -11.40 3.79 8.69
CA GLU A 98 -10.13 3.20 8.25
C GLU A 98 -9.00 3.44 9.26
N LEU A 99 -8.77 4.70 9.64
CA LEU A 99 -7.69 5.09 10.56
C LEU A 99 -7.87 4.48 11.96
N LYS A 100 -9.11 4.37 12.45
CA LYS A 100 -9.40 3.74 13.75
C LYS A 100 -8.99 2.28 13.76
N VAL A 101 -9.26 1.56 12.67
CA VAL A 101 -8.88 0.16 12.54
C VAL A 101 -7.38 0.02 12.34
N LEU A 102 -6.76 0.86 11.49
CA LEU A 102 -5.30 0.90 11.31
C LEU A 102 -4.56 1.11 12.63
N ALA A 103 -5.03 2.03 13.48
CA ALA A 103 -4.41 2.32 14.77
C ALA A 103 -4.43 1.13 15.75
N SER A 104 -5.33 0.16 15.53
CA SER A 104 -5.47 -1.04 16.36
C SER A 104 -4.72 -2.28 15.85
N ALA A 105 -4.06 -2.18 14.69
CA ALA A 105 -3.33 -3.26 14.02
C ALA A 105 -1.80 -3.19 14.25
#